data_AF-A0A844DRV4-F1
#
_entry.id   AF-A0A844DRV4-F1
#
_cell.length_a   1.000
_cell.length_b   1.000
_cell.length_c   1.000
_cell.angle_alpha   90.00
_cell.angle_beta   90.00
_cell.angle_gamma   90.00
#
_symmetry.space_group_name_H-M   'P 1'
#
loop_
_entity.id
_entity.type
_entity.pdbx_description
1 polymer ?
#
loop_
_entity_poly.entity_id
_entity_poly.type
_entity_poly.pdbx_seq_one_letter_code
_entity_poly.pdbx_strand_id
1 'polypeptide(L)'
;MSKKRYLEAETLKEFLRMGMKVGHIHTLRDVENYIDTQPEATPQEVAGQCWRNSKYDPPTEADADRLGRIIVWGAAVKHVDITYWENAIFYPVDVPFWMPLPVAPEEKAE
;
A
#
# COMPACT_ATOMS: atom_id res chain seq x y z
N MET A 1 -17.39 14.42 8.59
CA MET A 1 -16.84 13.07 8.31
C MET A 1 -15.34 13.13 8.51
N SER A 2 -14.77 12.26 9.35
CA SER A 2 -13.31 12.18 9.49
C SER A 2 -12.69 11.67 8.19
N LYS A 3 -11.79 12.44 7.58
CA LYS A 3 -11.09 12.06 6.36
C LYS A 3 -10.03 11.02 6.75
N LYS A 4 -10.13 9.79 6.22
CA LYS A 4 -9.06 8.80 6.38
C LYS A 4 -7.78 9.38 5.76
N ARG A 5 -6.67 9.32 6.49
CA ARG A 5 -5.34 9.80 6.08
C ARG A 5 -4.35 8.64 6.23
N TYR A 6 -3.43 8.52 5.28
CA TYR A 6 -2.30 7.59 5.39
C TYR A 6 -1.10 8.34 5.95
N LEU A 7 -0.46 7.77 6.97
CA LEU A 7 0.73 8.33 7.60
C LEU A 7 1.88 7.32 7.48
N GLU A 8 3.08 7.82 7.29
CA GLU A 8 4.28 6.99 7.32
C GLU A 8 4.57 6.60 8.78
N ALA A 9 4.48 5.30 9.06
CA ALA A 9 4.40 4.79 10.42
C ALA A 9 5.74 4.86 11.16
N GLU A 10 6.87 4.64 10.48
CA GLU A 10 8.18 4.66 11.13
C GLU A 10 8.61 6.08 11.47
N THR A 11 8.39 7.02 10.57
CA THR A 11 8.59 8.46 10.77
C THR A 11 7.75 8.94 11.97
N LEU A 12 6.46 8.58 12.03
CA LEU A 12 5.62 8.91 13.18
C LEU A 12 6.18 8.33 14.49
N LYS A 13 6.62 7.06 14.50
CA LYS A 13 7.24 6.44 15.68
C LYS A 13 8.51 7.17 16.11
N GLU A 14 9.35 7.59 15.17
CA GLU A 14 10.57 8.36 15.44
C GLU A 14 10.25 9.72 16.06
N PHE A 15 9.28 10.46 15.50
CA PHE A 15 8.83 11.74 16.06
C PHE A 15 8.27 11.58 17.48
N LEU A 16 7.45 10.57 17.72
CA LEU A 16 6.91 10.30 19.06
C LEU A 16 8.02 9.93 20.05
N ARG A 17 8.96 9.05 19.67
CA ARG A 17 10.13 8.70 20.51
C ARG A 17 10.98 9.91 20.84
N MET A 18 11.21 10.78 19.85
CA MET A 18 11.95 12.02 20.05
C MET A 18 11.21 12.96 21.01
N GLY A 19 9.91 13.17 20.80
CA GLY A 19 9.05 13.99 21.66
C GLY A 19 9.04 13.52 23.11
N MET A 20 9.00 12.20 23.35
CA MET A 20 9.13 11.65 24.70
C MET A 20 10.53 11.91 25.30
N LYS A 21 11.59 11.71 24.51
CA LYS A 21 12.98 11.87 24.98
C LYS A 21 13.30 13.30 25.42
N VAL A 22 12.76 14.29 24.70
CA VAL A 22 12.96 15.71 25.04
C VAL A 22 11.92 16.24 26.04
N GLY A 23 10.98 15.39 26.49
CA GLY A 23 9.96 15.75 27.46
C GLY A 23 8.89 16.69 26.90
N HIS A 24 8.52 16.58 25.62
CA HIS A 24 7.40 17.33 25.03
C HIS A 24 6.06 16.59 25.09
N ILE A 25 6.08 15.29 25.42
CA ILE A 25 4.89 14.46 25.51
C ILE A 25 4.60 14.17 26.98
N HIS A 26 3.52 14.74 27.49
CA HIS A 26 3.06 14.55 28.87
C HIS A 26 1.65 13.99 28.95
N THR A 27 0.86 14.20 27.90
CA THR A 27 -0.56 13.87 27.83
C THR A 27 -0.91 13.21 26.50
N LEU A 28 -2.09 12.59 26.43
CA LEU A 28 -2.61 12.06 25.17
C LEU A 28 -2.84 13.16 24.12
N ARG A 29 -3.15 14.39 24.56
CA ARG A 29 -3.31 15.53 23.65
C ARG A 29 -2.01 15.84 22.90
N ASP A 30 -0.86 15.67 23.55
CA ASP A 30 0.43 15.90 22.89
C ASP A 30 0.65 14.85 21.79
N VAL A 31 0.33 13.58 22.06
CA VAL A 31 0.40 12.50 21.06
C VAL A 31 -0.53 12.80 19.86
N GLU A 32 -1.76 13.22 20.13
CA GLU A 32 -2.72 13.62 19.08
C GLU A 32 -2.15 14.74 18.20
N ASN A 33 -1.56 15.78 18.81
CA ASN A 33 -0.94 16.89 18.07
C ASN A 33 0.20 16.40 17.16
N TYR A 34 1.03 15.46 17.63
CA TYR A 34 2.08 14.86 16.81
C TYR A 34 1.51 14.09 15.61
N ILE A 35 0.41 13.37 15.78
CA ILE A 35 -0.28 12.66 14.68
C ILE A 35 -0.86 13.65 13.67
N ASP A 36 -1.55 14.68 14.14
CA ASP A 36 -2.24 15.64 13.28
C ASP A 36 -1.28 16.45 12.41
N THR A 37 -0.08 16.72 12.92
CA THR A 37 1.00 17.45 12.24
C THR A 37 1.85 16.60 11.30
N GLN A 38 1.66 15.28 11.27
CA GLN A 38 2.40 14.44 10.33
C GLN A 38 1.99 14.73 8.88
N PRO A 39 2.96 14.68 7.94
CA PRO A 39 2.64 14.73 6.52
C PRO A 39 1.75 13.55 6.12
N GLU A 40 0.76 13.83 5.26
CA GLU A 40 -0.03 12.78 4.61
C GLU A 40 0.80 12.09 3.53
N ALA A 41 0.83 10.76 3.53
CA ALA A 41 1.35 9.99 2.41
C ALA A 41 0.47 10.21 1.17
N THR A 42 1.09 10.43 0.03
CA THR A 42 0.39 10.56 -1.25
C THR A 42 -0.22 9.23 -1.67
N PRO A 43 -1.34 9.22 -2.42
CA PRO A 43 -1.90 7.99 -2.97
C PRO A 43 -0.88 7.16 -3.77
N GLN A 44 0.06 7.83 -4.46
CA GLN A 44 1.12 7.20 -5.23
C GLN A 44 2.13 6.46 -4.34
N GLU A 45 2.54 7.06 -3.22
CA GLU A 45 3.42 6.39 -2.25
C GLU A 45 2.75 5.18 -1.63
N VAL A 46 1.46 5.30 -1.28
CA VAL A 46 0.67 4.19 -0.74
C VAL A 46 0.53 3.07 -1.77
N ALA A 47 0.17 3.39 -3.02
CA ALA A 47 0.06 2.41 -4.10
C ALA A 47 1.41 1.75 -4.41
N GLY A 48 2.51 2.50 -4.30
CA GLY A 48 3.87 1.99 -4.45
C GLY A 48 4.19 0.85 -3.47
N GLN A 49 3.65 0.92 -2.25
CA GLN A 49 3.85 -0.12 -1.23
C GLN A 49 3.02 -1.39 -1.48
N CYS A 50 2.04 -1.35 -2.39
CA CYS A 50 1.20 -2.52 -2.70
C CYS A 50 1.87 -3.50 -3.68
N TRP A 51 2.95 -3.08 -4.36
CA TRP A 51 3.66 -3.94 -5.31
C TRP A 51 4.49 -5.01 -4.60
N ARG A 52 4.25 -6.26 -4.97
CA ARG A 52 4.97 -7.45 -4.53
C ARG A 52 5.87 -7.95 -5.64
N ASN A 53 7.03 -8.52 -5.29
CA ASN A 53 7.97 -9.05 -6.28
C ASN A 53 7.62 -10.50 -6.61
N SER A 54 7.31 -10.79 -7.87
CA SER A 54 6.83 -12.11 -8.30
C SER A 54 7.79 -13.26 -7.99
N LYS A 55 9.11 -13.00 -7.92
CA LYS A 55 10.11 -14.02 -7.63
C LYS A 55 10.16 -14.39 -6.14
N TYR A 56 9.98 -13.42 -5.26
CA TYR A 56 10.17 -13.61 -3.80
C TYR A 56 8.85 -13.78 -3.06
N ASP A 57 7.79 -13.23 -3.60
CA ASP A 57 6.44 -13.23 -3.05
C ASP A 57 5.45 -13.43 -4.22
N PRO A 58 5.40 -14.63 -4.83
CA PRO A 58 4.52 -14.91 -5.95
C PRO A 58 3.04 -14.87 -5.53
N PRO A 59 2.12 -14.48 -6.43
CA PRO A 59 0.69 -14.49 -6.13
C PRO A 59 0.15 -15.91 -5.99
N THR A 60 -0.97 -16.02 -5.31
CA THR A 60 -1.79 -17.22 -5.24
C THR A 60 -3.18 -16.96 -5.84
N GLU A 61 -3.98 -18.01 -6.04
CA GLU A 61 -5.38 -17.86 -6.47
C GLU A 61 -6.19 -16.93 -5.54
N ALA A 62 -5.86 -16.89 -4.24
CA ALA A 62 -6.53 -16.02 -3.27
C ALA A 62 -6.25 -14.51 -3.49
N ASP A 63 -5.19 -14.16 -4.20
CA ASP A 63 -4.86 -12.78 -4.54
C ASP A 63 -5.56 -12.30 -5.83
N ALA A 64 -6.15 -13.23 -6.57
CA ALA A 64 -6.76 -12.97 -7.86
C ALA A 64 -8.24 -12.57 -7.73
N ASP A 65 -8.75 -11.86 -8.74
CA ASP A 65 -10.19 -11.65 -8.86
C ASP A 65 -10.94 -12.95 -9.20
N ARG A 66 -12.27 -12.87 -9.28
CA ARG A 66 -13.14 -14.01 -9.66
C ARG A 66 -12.82 -14.65 -11.01
N LEU A 67 -12.00 -14.00 -11.85
CA LEU A 67 -11.56 -14.50 -13.15
C LEU A 67 -10.10 -14.94 -13.13
N GLY A 68 -9.47 -15.04 -11.95
CA GLY A 68 -8.08 -15.44 -11.80
C GLY A 68 -7.09 -14.35 -12.22
N ARG A 69 -7.45 -13.06 -12.16
CA ARG A 69 -6.61 -11.96 -12.65
C ARG A 69 -6.04 -11.10 -11.53
N ILE A 70 -4.87 -10.52 -11.80
CA ILE A 70 -4.16 -9.56 -10.94
C ILE A 70 -3.62 -8.41 -11.77
N ILE A 71 -3.21 -7.34 -11.10
CA ILE A 71 -2.48 -6.23 -11.72
C ILE A 71 -0.99 -6.58 -11.74
N VAL A 72 -0.32 -6.32 -12.85
CA VAL A 72 1.12 -6.57 -13.04
C VAL A 72 1.84 -5.38 -13.64
N TRP A 73 3.14 -5.30 -13.39
CA TRP A 73 4.05 -4.45 -14.16
C TRP A 73 4.71 -5.26 -15.26
N GLY A 74 4.44 -4.94 -16.52
CA GLY A 74 5.08 -5.60 -17.66
C GLY A 74 6.47 -5.03 -17.92
N ALA A 75 7.52 -5.84 -17.74
CA ALA A 75 8.91 -5.40 -17.85
C ALA A 75 9.29 -4.97 -19.28
N ALA A 76 8.76 -5.66 -20.30
CA ALA A 76 9.01 -5.37 -21.71
C ALA A 76 8.29 -4.09 -22.16
N VAL A 77 7.02 -3.94 -21.79
CA VAL A 77 6.18 -2.81 -22.19
C VAL A 77 6.32 -1.57 -21.30
N LYS A 78 6.99 -1.71 -20.14
CA LYS A 78 7.19 -0.64 -19.14
C LYS A 78 5.87 0.01 -18.71
N HIS A 79 4.82 -0.79 -18.58
CA HIS A 79 3.49 -0.32 -18.23
C HIS A 79 2.75 -1.33 -17.35
N VAL A 80 1.69 -0.85 -16.71
CA VAL A 80 0.77 -1.65 -15.90
C VAL A 80 -0.19 -2.38 -16.82
N ASP A 81 -0.49 -3.64 -16.51
CA ASP A 81 -1.46 -4.46 -17.23
C ASP A 81 -2.22 -5.39 -16.26
N ILE A 82 -3.23 -6.08 -16.76
CA ILE A 82 -4.01 -7.10 -16.03
C ILE A 82 -3.80 -8.45 -16.72
N THR A 83 -3.44 -9.47 -15.94
CA THR A 83 -3.19 -10.81 -16.48
C THR A 83 -3.57 -11.90 -15.47
N TYR A 84 -3.55 -13.16 -15.92
CA TYR A 84 -3.79 -14.31 -15.05
C TYR A 84 -2.67 -14.45 -14.01
N TRP A 85 -3.02 -14.77 -12.76
CA TRP A 85 -2.06 -14.78 -11.64
C TRP A 85 -0.89 -15.75 -11.87
N GLU A 86 -1.14 -16.87 -12.56
CA GLU A 86 -0.13 -17.86 -12.89
C GLU A 86 1.00 -17.30 -13.77
N ASN A 87 0.73 -16.26 -14.58
CA ASN A 87 1.75 -15.66 -15.42
C ASN A 87 2.88 -15.02 -14.60
N ALA A 88 2.57 -14.47 -13.41
CA ALA A 88 3.59 -13.95 -12.51
C ALA A 88 4.51 -15.06 -11.97
N ILE A 89 4.01 -16.30 -11.89
CA ILE A 89 4.77 -17.47 -11.45
C ILE A 89 5.60 -18.05 -12.60
N PHE A 90 5.00 -18.21 -13.77
CA PHE A 90 5.66 -18.82 -14.92
C PHE A 90 6.68 -17.89 -15.59
N TYR A 91 6.43 -16.57 -15.54
CA TYR A 91 7.23 -15.57 -16.25
C TYR A 91 7.66 -14.39 -15.33
N PRO A 92 8.28 -14.64 -14.17
CA PRO A 92 8.58 -13.61 -13.17
C PRO A 92 9.62 -12.57 -13.65
N VAL A 93 10.29 -12.81 -14.78
CA VAL A 93 11.18 -11.81 -15.42
C VAL A 93 10.37 -10.82 -16.27
N ASP A 94 9.33 -11.29 -16.95
CA ASP A 94 8.47 -10.48 -17.82
C ASP A 94 7.40 -9.73 -17.03
N VAL A 95 6.93 -10.33 -15.94
CA VAL A 95 6.00 -9.76 -14.96
C VAL A 95 6.64 -9.75 -13.56
N PRO A 96 7.63 -8.86 -13.32
CA PRO A 96 8.43 -8.84 -12.08
C PRO A 96 7.71 -8.34 -10.85
N PHE A 97 6.63 -7.57 -11.02
CA PHE A 97 5.86 -7.04 -9.91
C PHE A 97 4.37 -7.21 -10.14
N TRP A 98 3.65 -7.43 -9.05
CA TRP A 98 2.21 -7.61 -9.06
C TRP A 98 1.53 -7.02 -7.83
N MET A 99 0.23 -6.82 -7.92
CA MET A 99 -0.63 -6.51 -6.77
C MET A 99 -2.06 -7.05 -7.03
N PRO A 100 -2.84 -7.35 -5.98
CA PRO A 100 -4.23 -7.75 -6.16
C PRO A 100 -5.06 -6.63 -6.81
N LEU A 101 -6.14 -7.00 -7.51
CA LEU A 101 -7.10 -6.04 -8.04
C LEU A 101 -7.85 -5.34 -6.89
N PRO A 102 -8.09 -4.02 -6.98
CA PRO A 102 -8.93 -3.32 -6.01
C PRO A 102 -10.33 -3.93 -5.95
N VAL A 103 -10.90 -3.98 -4.74
CA VAL A 103 -12.31 -4.30 -4.57
C VAL A 103 -13.15 -3.17 -5.18
N ALA A 104 -14.21 -3.54 -5.89
CA ALA A 104 -15.15 -2.58 -6.45
C ALA A 104 -15.68 -1.66 -5.33
N PRO A 105 -15.77 -0.34 -5.56
CA PRO A 105 -16.36 0.57 -4.58
C PRO A 105 -17.79 0.14 -4.27
N GLU A 106 -18.19 0.25 -2.99
CA GLU A 106 -19.61 0.09 -2.62
C GLU A 106 -20.42 1.20 -3.30
N GLU A 107 -21.42 0.82 -4.08
CA GLU A 107 -22.43 1.77 -4.55
C GLU A 107 -23.20 2.28 -3.33
N LYS A 108 -23.15 3.59 -3.09
CA LYS A 108 -24.02 4.20 -2.09
C LYS A 108 -25.44 4.08 -2.60
N ALA A 109 -26.28 3.32 -1.91
CA ALA A 109 -27.73 3.38 -2.12
C ALA A 109 -28.16 4.85 -1.95
N GLU A 110 -28.84 5.39 -2.96
CA GLU A 110 -29.43 6.74 -2.95
C GLU A 110 -30.52 6.88 -1.88
#